data_AF-A0A7Y7IT20-F1
#
_entry.id   AF-A0A7Y7IT20-F1
#
_cell.length_a   1.000
_cell.length_b   1.000
_cell.length_c   1.000
_cell.angle_alpha   90.00
_cell.angle_beta   90.00
_cell.angle_gamma   90.00
#
_symmetry.space_group_name_H-M   'P 1'
#
loop_
_entity.id
_entity.type
_entity.pdbx_description
1 polymer ?
#
loop_
_entity_poly.entity_id
_entity_poly.type
_entity_poly.pdbx_seq_one_letter_code
_entity_poly.pdbx_strand_id
1 'polypeptide(L)'
;MFDPVAGVGGMNHFLLPDGDDGHGGTAMRFGVNAMEKLVNGILKAGGSLDRLQCKAFGGAAIIPSLGHIGQENSRFVLRYLAEEGLHCVSHSLGGSQARRVRFWPATGRAQQNLVHDARTVGHQEEAYSRREAEAERKWAREAGSGVELF
;
A
#
# COMPACT_ATOMS: atom_id res chain seq x y z
N MET A 1 -3.46 6.51 -0.24
CA MET A 1 -4.49 7.36 0.40
C MET A 1 -4.04 8.80 0.38
N PHE A 2 -4.98 9.75 0.34
CA PHE A 2 -4.68 11.18 0.31
C PHE A 2 -5.84 12.03 0.83
N ASP A 3 -5.54 13.19 1.40
CA ASP A 3 -6.48 14.28 1.67
C ASP A 3 -6.21 15.40 0.66
N PRO A 4 -7.13 15.68 -0.29
CA PRO A 4 -6.92 16.67 -1.34
C PRO A 4 -6.91 18.12 -0.83
N VAL A 5 -7.46 18.40 0.35
CA VAL A 5 -7.50 19.74 0.93
C VAL A 5 -6.22 20.02 1.69
N ALA A 6 -5.78 19.09 2.53
CA ALA A 6 -4.55 19.23 3.29
C ALA A 6 -3.30 19.01 2.42
N GLY A 7 -3.44 18.42 1.23
CA GLY A 7 -2.31 18.17 0.32
C GLY A 7 -1.34 17.12 0.87
N VAL A 8 -1.84 16.21 1.71
CA VAL A 8 -1.05 15.14 2.34
C VAL A 8 -1.58 13.77 1.98
N GLY A 9 -0.71 12.78 1.99
CA GLY A 9 -1.09 11.42 1.68
C GLY A 9 0.08 10.46 1.80
N GLY A 10 -0.17 9.21 1.46
CA GLY A 10 0.86 8.19 1.37
C GLY A 10 0.37 6.95 0.66
N MET A 11 1.26 5.97 0.53
CA MET A 11 0.94 4.65 0.02
C MET A 11 1.49 3.60 0.98
N ASN A 12 0.84 2.44 1.00
CA ASN A 12 1.41 1.24 1.57
C ASN A 12 1.42 0.15 0.49
N HIS A 13 2.28 -0.84 0.69
CA HIS A 13 2.30 -2.08 -0.06
C HIS A 13 2.27 -3.20 0.98
N PHE A 14 1.18 -3.97 1.01
CA PHE A 14 1.07 -5.13 1.87
C PHE A 14 0.81 -6.38 1.04
N LEU A 15 1.28 -7.50 1.56
CA LEU A 15 1.04 -8.83 1.05
C LEU A 15 0.49 -9.65 2.22
N LEU A 16 -0.71 -10.20 2.08
CA LEU A 16 -1.21 -11.13 3.08
C LEU A 16 -0.40 -12.44 2.97
N PRO A 17 0.09 -13.01 4.09
CA PRO A 17 0.69 -14.33 4.08
C PRO A 17 -0.35 -15.36 3.65
N ASP A 18 0.13 -16.42 2.98
CA ASP A 18 -0.72 -17.49 2.44
C ASP A 18 -1.60 -18.11 3.55
N GLY A 19 -2.88 -18.30 3.23
CA GLY A 19 -3.94 -18.59 4.20
C GLY A 19 -4.10 -20.06 4.60
N ASP A 20 -3.18 -20.94 4.22
CA ASP A 20 -3.39 -22.39 4.27
C ASP A 20 -3.41 -23.00 5.68
N ASP A 21 -2.88 -22.29 6.68
CA ASP A 21 -2.73 -22.87 8.02
C ASP A 21 -3.83 -22.48 9.01
N GLY A 22 -5.08 -22.20 8.61
CA GLY A 22 -6.16 -21.89 9.59
C GLY A 22 -5.92 -20.62 10.46
N HIS A 23 -4.89 -19.84 10.14
CA HIS A 23 -4.47 -18.61 10.81
C HIS A 23 -4.85 -17.36 10.00
N GLY A 24 -5.99 -17.39 9.30
CA GLY A 24 -6.48 -16.25 8.50
C GLY A 24 -6.59 -14.93 9.29
N GLY A 25 -6.75 -15.01 10.61
CA GLY A 25 -6.72 -13.85 11.51
C GLY A 25 -5.36 -13.14 11.55
N THR A 26 -4.25 -13.87 11.45
CA THR A 26 -2.90 -13.29 11.46
C THR A 26 -2.63 -12.49 10.20
N ALA A 27 -2.98 -13.03 9.03
CA ALA A 27 -2.87 -12.33 7.76
C ALA A 27 -3.68 -11.02 7.77
N MET A 28 -4.93 -11.08 8.20
CA MET A 28 -5.79 -9.89 8.30
C MET A 28 -5.22 -8.85 9.25
N ARG A 29 -4.67 -9.24 10.40
CA ARG A 29 -4.02 -8.31 11.35
C ARG A 29 -2.85 -7.55 10.71
N PHE A 30 -2.06 -8.20 9.86
CA PHE A 30 -0.98 -7.52 9.13
C PHE A 30 -1.51 -6.46 8.18
N GLY A 31 -2.52 -6.81 7.38
CA GLY A 31 -3.17 -5.86 6.46
C GLY A 31 -3.78 -4.67 7.21
N VAL A 32 -4.51 -4.94 8.31
CA VAL A 32 -5.13 -3.90 9.15
C VAL A 32 -4.08 -2.96 9.72
N ASN A 33 -3.04 -3.49 10.36
CA ASN A 33 -1.95 -2.68 10.93
C ASN A 33 -1.24 -1.83 9.87
N ALA A 34 -1.03 -2.35 8.66
CA ALA A 34 -0.45 -1.58 7.57
C ALA A 34 -1.35 -0.42 7.11
N MET A 35 -2.67 -0.61 7.12
CA MET A 35 -3.64 0.43 6.76
C MET A 35 -3.77 1.47 7.87
N GLU A 36 -3.86 1.05 9.13
CA GLU A 36 -3.91 1.93 10.31
C GLU A 36 -2.69 2.83 10.39
N LYS A 37 -1.49 2.29 10.16
CA LYS A 37 -0.26 3.10 10.13
C LYS A 37 -0.29 4.18 9.05
N LEU A 38 -0.80 3.85 7.87
CA LEU A 38 -0.94 4.82 6.77
C LEU A 38 -1.94 5.92 7.13
N VAL A 39 -3.13 5.56 7.62
CA VAL A 39 -4.15 6.52 8.04
C VAL A 39 -3.59 7.43 9.14
N ASN A 40 -3.02 6.86 10.19
CA ASN A 40 -2.44 7.62 11.30
C ASN A 40 -1.29 8.54 10.85
N GLY A 41 -0.46 8.10 9.91
CA GLY A 41 0.60 8.94 9.33
C GLY A 41 0.04 10.16 8.60
N ILE A 42 -1.04 9.98 7.83
CA ILE A 42 -1.72 11.08 7.11
C ILE A 42 -2.38 12.05 8.09
N LEU A 43 -3.05 11.55 9.12
CA LEU A 43 -3.69 12.39 10.14
C LEU A 43 -2.66 13.21 10.92
N LYS A 44 -1.53 12.60 11.31
CA LYS A 44 -0.40 13.30 11.96
C LYS A 44 0.22 14.40 11.08
N ALA A 45 0.16 14.22 9.75
CA ALA A 45 0.63 15.23 8.79
C ALA A 45 -0.40 16.35 8.54
N GLY A 46 -1.53 16.38 9.25
CA GLY A 46 -2.58 17.40 9.11
C GLY A 46 -3.72 17.02 8.18
N GLY A 47 -3.78 15.77 7.71
CA GLY A 47 -4.93 15.24 6.98
C GLY A 47 -6.14 15.00 7.89
N SER A 48 -7.32 14.88 7.29
CA SER A 48 -8.55 14.60 8.01
C SER A 48 -9.24 13.33 7.51
N LEU A 49 -9.80 12.54 8.43
CA LEU A 49 -10.38 11.23 8.14
C LEU A 49 -11.61 11.33 7.23
N ASP A 50 -12.46 12.32 7.47
CA ASP A 50 -13.70 12.60 6.71
C ASP A 50 -13.44 12.98 5.24
N ARG A 51 -12.24 13.48 4.94
CA ARG A 51 -11.82 13.88 3.58
C ARG A 51 -10.90 12.86 2.92
N LEU A 52 -10.56 11.78 3.62
CA LEU A 52 -9.59 10.83 3.14
C LEU A 52 -10.14 10.06 1.94
N GLN A 53 -9.40 10.09 0.86
CA GLN A 53 -9.68 9.34 -0.36
C GLN A 53 -8.62 8.26 -0.58
N CYS A 54 -9.01 7.16 -1.19
CA CYS A 54 -8.10 6.07 -1.49
C CYS A 54 -8.19 5.60 -2.94
N LYS A 55 -7.09 5.02 -3.40
CA LYS A 55 -7.01 4.32 -4.68
C LYS A 55 -6.30 3.00 -4.45
N ALA A 56 -6.88 1.91 -4.93
CA ALA A 56 -6.36 0.56 -4.69
C ALA A 56 -5.80 -0.05 -5.98
N PHE A 57 -4.60 -0.64 -5.92
CA PHE A 57 -3.93 -1.22 -7.08
C PHE A 57 -3.29 -2.57 -6.71
N GLY A 58 -3.22 -3.51 -7.66
CA GLY A 58 -2.46 -4.76 -7.49
C GLY A 58 -3.34 -6.01 -7.56
N GLY A 59 -3.03 -7.02 -6.74
CA GLY A 59 -3.80 -8.27 -6.67
C GLY A 59 -3.75 -9.13 -7.94
N ALA A 60 -2.75 -8.94 -8.80
CA ALA A 60 -2.61 -9.74 -10.02
C ALA A 60 -2.15 -11.18 -9.71
N ALA A 61 -2.74 -12.14 -10.40
CA ALA A 61 -2.31 -13.54 -10.41
C ALA A 61 -1.18 -13.73 -11.43
N ILE A 62 0.01 -13.21 -11.11
CA ILE A 62 1.19 -13.27 -11.99
C ILE A 62 1.76 -14.69 -12.06
N ILE A 63 1.78 -15.37 -10.91
CA ILE A 63 2.19 -16.77 -10.78
C ILE A 63 0.91 -17.59 -10.57
N PRO A 64 0.54 -18.51 -11.48
CA PRO A 64 -0.71 -19.26 -11.40
C PRO A 64 -0.92 -19.99 -10.06
N SER A 65 0.15 -20.54 -9.48
CA SER A 65 0.11 -21.24 -8.19
C SER A 65 -0.09 -20.33 -6.97
N LEU A 66 0.06 -19.01 -7.12
CA LEU A 66 -0.12 -18.01 -6.07
C LEU A 66 -1.28 -17.05 -6.37
N GLY A 67 -2.12 -17.39 -7.36
CA GLY A 67 -3.20 -16.51 -7.83
C GLY A 67 -4.26 -16.22 -6.76
N HIS A 68 -4.47 -17.13 -5.81
CA HIS A 68 -5.39 -16.96 -4.69
C HIS A 68 -4.99 -15.80 -3.78
N ILE A 69 -3.68 -15.63 -3.51
CA ILE A 69 -3.15 -14.54 -2.68
C ILE A 69 -3.53 -13.17 -3.24
N GLY A 70 -3.41 -12.99 -4.57
CA GLY A 70 -3.79 -11.76 -5.24
C GLY A 70 -5.28 -11.43 -5.10
N GLN A 71 -6.14 -12.46 -5.19
CA GLN A 71 -7.58 -12.32 -4.99
C GLN A 71 -7.93 -12.01 -3.54
N GLU A 72 -7.26 -12.65 -2.58
CA GLU A 72 -7.46 -12.41 -1.15
C GLU A 72 -7.04 -10.99 -0.74
N ASN A 73 -5.89 -10.50 -1.22
CA ASN A 73 -5.47 -9.11 -1.03
C ASN A 73 -6.51 -8.12 -1.58
N SER A 74 -7.03 -8.40 -2.78
CA SER A 74 -8.06 -7.56 -3.41
C SER A 74 -9.36 -7.56 -2.62
N ARG A 75 -9.79 -8.72 -2.10
CA ARG A 75 -10.98 -8.84 -1.27
C ARG A 75 -10.82 -8.14 0.08
N PHE A 76 -9.65 -8.33 0.71
CA PHE A 76 -9.32 -7.69 1.97
C PHE A 76 -9.37 -6.16 1.86
N VAL A 77 -8.68 -5.58 0.87
CA VAL A 77 -8.60 -4.11 0.77
C VAL A 77 -9.98 -3.49 0.53
N LEU A 78 -10.81 -4.10 -0.34
CA LEU A 78 -12.15 -3.59 -0.62
C LEU A 78 -13.06 -3.68 0.61
N ARG A 79 -12.99 -4.78 1.35
CA ARG A 79 -13.77 -4.96 2.58
C ARG A 79 -13.32 -3.96 3.66
N TYR A 80 -12.02 -3.85 3.91
CA TYR A 80 -11.47 -2.91 4.89
C TYR A 80 -11.93 -1.47 4.61
N LEU A 81 -11.81 -1.03 3.35
CA LEU A 81 -12.23 0.32 2.96
C LEU A 81 -13.73 0.55 3.17
N ALA A 82 -14.56 -0.45 2.92
CA ALA A 82 -16.00 -0.36 3.15
C ALA A 82 -16.35 -0.33 4.65
N GLU A 83 -15.70 -1.16 5.47
CA GLU A 83 -15.90 -1.24 6.92
C GLU A 83 -15.47 0.04 7.64
N GLU A 84 -14.35 0.63 7.22
CA GLU A 84 -13.82 1.88 7.79
C GLU A 84 -14.46 3.16 7.19
N GLY A 85 -15.41 3.01 6.25
CA GLY A 85 -16.06 4.14 5.58
C GLY A 85 -15.11 5.00 4.73
N LEU A 86 -13.97 4.43 4.29
CA LEU A 86 -12.97 5.13 3.49
C LEU A 86 -13.35 5.14 2.01
N HIS A 87 -13.47 6.33 1.44
CA HIS A 87 -13.95 6.49 0.06
C HIS A 87 -12.90 6.03 -0.97
N CYS A 88 -13.18 4.92 -1.65
CA CYS A 88 -12.38 4.43 -2.79
C CYS A 88 -12.80 5.10 -4.10
N VAL A 89 -12.02 6.09 -4.54
CA VAL A 89 -12.35 6.89 -5.73
C VAL A 89 -11.86 6.24 -7.04
N SER A 90 -11.02 5.21 -6.96
CA SER A 90 -10.54 4.45 -8.12
C SER A 90 -9.87 3.15 -7.68
N HIS A 91 -10.01 2.08 -8.46
CA HIS A 91 -9.24 0.86 -8.23
C HIS A 91 -8.80 0.18 -9.53
N SER A 92 -7.68 -0.55 -9.47
CA SER A 92 -7.22 -1.46 -10.53
C SER A 92 -6.65 -2.73 -9.91
N LEU A 93 -7.52 -3.73 -9.74
CA LEU A 93 -7.25 -4.96 -9.01
C LEU A 93 -7.33 -6.18 -9.94
N GLY A 94 -6.68 -7.28 -9.56
CA GLY A 94 -6.76 -8.55 -10.30
C GLY A 94 -5.95 -8.58 -11.59
N GLY A 95 -6.33 -9.46 -12.53
CA GLY A 95 -5.64 -9.67 -13.80
C GLY A 95 -4.39 -10.55 -13.69
N SER A 96 -3.68 -10.73 -14.80
CA SER A 96 -2.52 -11.64 -14.92
C SER A 96 -1.18 -10.92 -15.06
N GLN A 97 -1.17 -9.59 -15.03
CA GLN A 97 0.03 -8.78 -15.24
C GLN A 97 0.36 -7.96 -14.00
N ALA A 98 1.65 -7.85 -13.68
CA ALA A 98 2.13 -6.96 -12.63
C ALA A 98 1.86 -5.50 -13.01
N ARG A 99 1.72 -4.64 -12.00
CA ARG A 99 1.50 -3.20 -12.20
C ARG A 99 2.57 -2.42 -11.46
N ARG A 100 3.25 -1.52 -12.18
CA ARG A 100 4.07 -0.49 -11.55
C ARG A 100 3.22 0.75 -11.33
N VAL A 101 3.06 1.14 -10.07
CA VAL A 101 2.25 2.29 -9.67
C VAL A 101 3.15 3.44 -9.27
N ARG A 102 2.87 4.63 -9.81
CA ARG A 102 3.40 5.90 -9.32
C ARG A 102 2.25 6.69 -8.72
N PHE A 103 2.44 7.18 -7.50
CA PHE A 103 1.43 7.94 -6.77
C PHE A 103 2.00 9.30 -6.36
N TRP A 104 1.21 10.36 -6.51
CA TRP A 104 1.52 11.71 -6.05
C TRP A 104 0.62 12.04 -4.87
N PRO A 105 1.10 11.89 -3.62
CA PRO A 105 0.23 11.92 -2.45
C PRO A 105 -0.53 13.24 -2.25
N ALA A 106 0.11 14.38 -2.55
CA ALA A 106 -0.51 15.69 -2.36
C ALA A 106 -1.72 15.96 -3.27
N THR A 107 -1.81 15.28 -4.42
CA THR A 107 -2.87 15.51 -5.42
C THR A 107 -3.78 14.30 -5.62
N GLY A 108 -3.40 13.15 -5.07
CA GLY A 108 -4.06 11.87 -5.35
C GLY A 108 -3.88 11.35 -6.77
N ARG A 109 -3.08 12.00 -7.63
CA ARG A 109 -2.80 11.50 -8.98
C ARG A 109 -2.10 10.14 -8.87
N ALA A 110 -2.53 9.21 -9.71
CA ALA A 110 -1.93 7.89 -9.82
C ALA A 110 -1.71 7.56 -11.30
N GLN A 111 -0.57 6.92 -11.59
CA GLN A 111 -0.26 6.37 -12.90
C GLN A 111 0.09 4.90 -12.73
N GLN A 112 -0.48 4.05 -13.57
CA GLN A 112 -0.15 2.63 -13.64
C GLN A 112 0.45 2.27 -14.99
N ASN A 113 1.45 1.40 -14.99
CA ASN A 113 1.95 0.73 -16.18
C ASN A 113 1.90 -0.77 -15.94
N LEU A 114 1.31 -1.51 -16.89
CA LEU A 114 1.35 -2.98 -16.86
C LEU A 114 2.74 -3.45 -17.27
N VAL A 115 3.27 -4.42 -16.54
CA VAL A 115 4.57 -5.01 -16.84
C VAL A 115 4.35 -6.24 -17.71
N HIS A 116 4.87 -6.20 -18.94
CA HIS A 116 4.72 -7.28 -19.91
C HIS A 116 5.70 -8.44 -19.71
N ASP A 117 6.78 -8.25 -18.94
CA ASP A 117 7.74 -9.30 -18.61
C ASP A 117 7.80 -9.56 -17.10
N ALA A 118 7.09 -10.60 -16.66
CA ALA A 118 6.98 -10.96 -15.25
C ALA A 118 8.30 -11.42 -14.62
N ARG A 119 9.27 -11.90 -15.42
CA ARG A 119 10.55 -12.41 -14.91
C ARG A 119 11.46 -11.31 -14.36
N THR A 120 11.30 -10.09 -14.86
CA THR A 120 12.10 -8.93 -14.40
C THR A 120 11.57 -8.36 -13.08
N VAL A 121 10.29 -8.59 -12.75
CA VAL A 121 9.63 -7.97 -11.59
C VAL A 121 10.21 -8.48 -10.27
N GLY A 122 10.34 -9.80 -10.10
CA GLY A 122 10.86 -10.38 -8.84
C GLY A 122 12.26 -9.88 -8.47
N HIS A 123 13.16 -9.78 -9.44
CA HIS A 123 14.51 -9.26 -9.22
C HIS A 123 14.56 -7.74 -8.97
N GLN A 124 13.59 -6.97 -9.50
CA GLN A 124 13.50 -5.53 -9.29
C GLN A 124 12.85 -5.17 -7.95
N GLU A 125 11.87 -5.94 -7.49
CA GLU A 125 11.20 -5.75 -6.20
C GLU A 125 12.15 -5.97 -5.01
N GLU A 126 13.00 -7.00 -5.05
CA GLU A 126 14.02 -7.21 -4.02
C GLU A 126 15.02 -6.04 -3.93
N ALA A 127 15.43 -5.50 -5.08
CA ALA A 127 16.35 -4.37 -5.13
C ALA A 127 15.70 -3.06 -4.66
N TYR A 128 14.41 -2.85 -4.94
CA TYR A 128 13.65 -1.69 -4.47
C TYR A 128 13.40 -1.75 -2.96
N SER A 129 12.88 -2.89 -2.45
CA SER A 129 12.64 -3.10 -1.02
C SER A 129 13.92 -2.95 -0.19
N ARG A 130 15.07 -3.40 -0.72
CA ARG A 130 16.37 -3.24 -0.06
C ARG A 130 16.78 -1.75 0.02
N ARG A 131 16.55 -0.98 -1.04
CA ARG A 131 16.81 0.47 -1.08
C ARG A 131 15.85 1.28 -0.20
N GLU A 132 14.58 0.89 -0.15
CA GLU A 132 13.57 1.54 0.71
C GLU A 132 13.88 1.28 2.19
N ALA A 133 14.22 0.04 2.56
CA ALA A 133 14.67 -0.29 3.91
C ALA A 133 15.97 0.44 4.30
N GLU A 134 16.90 0.62 3.35
CA GLU A 134 18.11 1.44 3.55
C GLU A 134 17.79 2.93 3.72
N ALA A 135 16.85 3.46 2.94
CA ALA A 135 16.39 4.85 3.02
C ALA A 135 15.62 5.13 4.31
N GLU A 136 14.75 4.21 4.74
CA GLU A 136 14.03 4.29 6.02
C GLU A 136 15.00 4.24 7.21
N ARG A 137 16.01 3.34 7.18
CA ARG A 137 17.06 3.29 8.20
C ARG A 137 17.89 4.58 8.24
N LYS A 138 18.18 5.16 7.08
CA LYS A 138 18.91 6.43 6.96
C LYS A 138 18.08 7.58 7.52
N TRP A 139 16.81 7.69 7.13
CA TRP A 139 15.87 8.70 7.62
C TRP A 139 15.66 8.60 9.14
N ALA A 140 15.48 7.38 9.67
CA ALA A 140 15.34 7.15 11.10
C ALA A 140 16.60 7.53 11.90
N ARG A 141 17.79 7.38 11.30
CA ARG A 141 19.07 7.80 11.91
C ARG A 141 19.28 9.30 11.85
N GLU A 142 18.85 9.96 10.78
CA GLU A 142 18.93 11.42 10.59
C GLU A 142 17.89 12.18 11.43
N ALA A 143 16.70 11.61 11.63
CA ALA A 143 15.67 12.14 12.54
C ALA A 143 16.08 12.11 14.03
N GLY A 144 17.11 11.33 14.39
CA GLY A 144 17.67 11.26 15.74
C GLY A 144 18.73 12.34 16.04
N SER A 145 19.24 13.05 15.02
CA SER A 145 20.25 14.11 15.19
C SER A 145 19.63 15.48 14.97
N GLY A 146 18.91 15.96 15.99
CA GLY A 146 18.76 17.38 16.32
C GLY A 146 17.81 18.20 15.44
N VAL A 147 16.53 18.26 15.82
CA VAL A 147 15.71 19.49 15.85
C VAL A 147 14.63 19.31 16.93
N GLU A 148 14.59 20.23 17.91
CA GLU A 148 13.49 20.37 18.87
C GLU A 148 12.21 20.84 18.14
N LEU A 149 11.07 20.20 18.42
CA LEU A 149 9.75 20.61 17.94
C LEU A 149 8.99 21.29 19.08
N PHE A 150 8.68 22.58 18.89
CA PHE A 150 7.42 23.17 19.33
C PHE A 150 6.40 23.01 18.19
#